data_AF-A0A842WVN3-F1
#
_entry.id   AF-A0A842WVN3-F1
#
_cell.length_a   1.000
_cell.length_b   1.000
_cell.length_c   1.000
_cell.angle_alpha   90.00
_cell.angle_beta   90.00
_cell.angle_gamma   90.00
#
_symmetry.space_group_name_H-M   'P 1'
#
loop_
_entity.id
_entity.type
_entity.pdbx_description
1 polymer ?
#
loop_
_entity_poly.entity_id
_entity_poly.type
_entity_poly.pdbx_seq_one_letter_code
_entity_poly.pdbx_strand_id
1 'polypeptide(L)'
;MSPNKDRKGQRFLFKISLMGPDESLLEEVVRIFNKDLVSIDGISIGSVKRESHGADVKAVFMFSKHSALDILLTLAYTGAHGAMIVLESPNPELESEYRNRVRENIGTVPCRLLVLDSPLDKEESKRIIDAFENLVEELLEARSV
;
A
#
# COMPACT_ATOMS: atom_id res chain seq x y z
N MET A 1 2.01 23.59 13.44
CA MET A 1 3.22 22.78 13.69
C MET A 1 4.05 22.82 12.43
N SER A 2 5.29 23.29 12.49
CA SER A 2 6.16 23.38 11.31
C SER A 2 6.61 21.98 10.90
N PRO A 3 6.65 21.64 9.60
CA PRO A 3 7.21 20.37 9.17
C PRO A 3 8.67 20.25 9.62
N ASN A 4 8.98 19.11 10.24
CA ASN A 4 10.27 18.80 10.87
C ASN A 4 11.44 18.99 9.87
N LYS A 5 12.31 19.96 10.14
CA LYS A 5 13.57 20.19 9.40
C LYS A 5 14.55 18.99 9.52
N ASP A 6 14.29 18.06 10.43
CA ASP A 6 15.18 16.95 10.78
C ASP A 6 15.16 15.77 9.78
N ARG A 7 14.25 15.77 8.80
CA ARG A 7 14.11 14.66 7.83
C ARG A 7 15.02 14.77 6.61
N LYS A 8 15.66 15.93 6.40
CA LYS A 8 16.40 16.22 5.17
C LYS A 8 17.61 15.28 5.01
N GLY A 9 17.67 14.56 3.89
CA GLY A 9 18.74 13.61 3.54
C GLY A 9 18.58 12.21 4.15
N GLN A 10 17.52 11.95 4.90
CA GLN A 10 17.21 10.61 5.41
C GLN A 10 16.60 9.74 4.31
N ARG A 11 16.82 8.42 4.42
CA ARG A 11 16.30 7.43 3.46
C ARG A 11 15.38 6.45 4.18
N PHE A 12 14.17 6.31 3.67
CA PHE A 12 13.16 5.40 4.21
C PHE A 12 12.77 4.34 3.20
N LEU A 13 12.57 3.12 3.68
CA LEU A 13 11.98 2.03 2.93
C LEU A 13 10.70 1.57 3.64
N PHE A 14 9.57 1.75 2.99
CA PHE A 14 8.29 1.26 3.48
C PHE A 14 7.81 0.09 2.62
N LYS A 15 7.48 -1.01 3.28
CA LYS A 15 6.71 -2.09 2.67
C LYS A 15 5.24 -1.83 2.93
N ILE A 16 4.42 -1.79 1.88
CA ILE A 16 2.98 -1.57 1.94
C ILE A 16 2.29 -2.84 1.43
N SER A 17 1.47 -3.47 2.27
CA SER A 17 0.64 -4.60 1.83
C SER A 17 -0.60 -4.08 1.13
N LEU A 18 -0.86 -4.55 -0.08
CA LEU A 18 -2.07 -4.27 -0.82
C LEU A 18 -2.99 -5.49 -0.71
N MET A 19 -4.27 -5.27 -0.39
CA MET A 19 -5.24 -6.34 -0.17
C MET A 19 -6.56 -6.00 -0.83
N GLY A 20 -7.25 -7.01 -1.34
CA GLY A 20 -8.56 -6.88 -1.95
C GLY A 20 -8.99 -8.21 -2.56
N PRO A 21 -10.26 -8.32 -2.97
CA PRO A 21 -10.78 -9.55 -3.57
C PRO A 21 -10.41 -9.68 -5.05
N ASP A 22 -10.21 -8.56 -5.74
CA ASP A 22 -9.91 -8.53 -7.19
C ASP A 22 -8.43 -8.25 -7.45
N GLU A 23 -7.69 -9.28 -7.88
CA GLU A 23 -6.28 -9.16 -8.26
C GLU A 23 -6.01 -8.20 -9.41
N SER A 24 -6.92 -8.14 -10.38
CA SER A 24 -6.75 -7.29 -11.56
C SER A 24 -6.81 -5.84 -11.12
N LEU A 25 -7.76 -5.52 -10.23
CA LEU A 25 -7.86 -4.21 -9.61
C LEU A 25 -6.60 -3.88 -8.77
N LEU A 26 -6.06 -4.84 -8.01
CA LEU A 26 -4.80 -4.65 -7.27
C LEU A 26 -3.63 -4.34 -8.21
N GLU A 27 -3.51 -5.07 -9.32
CA GLU A 27 -2.49 -4.81 -10.35
C GLU A 27 -2.63 -3.41 -10.93
N GLU A 28 -3.84 -3.00 -11.30
CA GLU A 28 -4.09 -1.68 -11.86
C GLU A 28 -3.72 -0.56 -10.87
N VAL A 29 -4.06 -0.72 -9.59
CA VAL A 29 -3.65 0.21 -8.53
C VAL A 29 -2.13 0.33 -8.44
N VAL A 30 -1.39 -0.78 -8.48
CA VAL A 30 0.08 -0.72 -8.43
C VAL A 30 0.65 -0.09 -9.70
N ARG A 31 0.03 -0.30 -10.87
CA ARG A 31 0.46 0.26 -12.16
C ARG A 31 0.36 1.78 -12.24
N ILE A 32 -0.47 2.42 -11.40
CA ILE A 32 -0.48 3.88 -11.23
C ILE A 32 0.89 4.39 -10.77
N PHE A 33 1.57 3.63 -9.91
CA PHE A 33 2.85 4.02 -9.33
C PHE A 33 4.06 3.49 -10.11
N ASN A 34 3.94 2.29 -10.67
CA ASN A 34 5.03 1.65 -11.40
C ASN A 34 4.49 0.71 -12.50
N LYS A 35 4.88 0.97 -13.75
CA LYS A 35 4.50 0.14 -14.90
C LYS A 35 5.07 -1.28 -14.82
N ASP A 36 6.24 -1.42 -14.19
CA ASP A 36 6.95 -2.68 -14.06
C ASP A 36 6.57 -3.37 -12.75
N LEU A 37 5.58 -4.26 -12.87
CA LEU A 37 5.16 -5.16 -11.81
C LEU A 37 5.94 -6.48 -11.95
N VAL A 38 6.62 -6.89 -10.88
CA VAL A 38 7.33 -8.17 -10.84
C VAL A 38 6.45 -9.18 -10.12
N SER A 39 6.18 -10.33 -10.74
CA SER A 39 5.44 -11.43 -10.12
C SER A 39 6.36 -12.63 -9.92
N ILE A 40 6.48 -13.10 -8.68
CA ILE A 40 7.30 -14.25 -8.29
C ILE A 40 6.40 -15.21 -7.51
N ASP A 41 6.16 -16.40 -8.05
CA ASP A 41 5.40 -17.47 -7.40
C ASP A 41 4.06 -17.02 -6.78
N GLY A 42 3.31 -16.20 -7.54
CA GLY A 42 2.03 -15.64 -7.14
C GLY A 42 2.11 -14.40 -6.25
N ILE A 43 3.30 -13.93 -5.85
CA ILE A 43 3.48 -12.65 -5.15
C ILE A 43 3.84 -11.56 -6.15
N SER A 44 3.03 -10.51 -6.18
CA SER A 44 3.23 -9.34 -7.01
C SER A 44 3.88 -8.23 -6.24
N ILE A 45 4.90 -7.62 -6.82
CA ILE A 45 5.74 -6.59 -6.22
C ILE A 45 5.83 -5.39 -7.16
N GLY A 46 5.44 -4.22 -6.66
CA GLY A 46 5.68 -2.93 -7.31
C GLY A 46 6.52 -2.03 -6.39
N SER A 47 7.15 -0.99 -6.94
CA SER A 47 7.84 -0.02 -6.10
C SER A 47 7.80 1.38 -6.66
N VAL A 48 7.79 2.38 -5.78
CA VAL A 48 7.81 3.80 -6.14
C VAL A 48 8.86 4.52 -5.31
N LYS A 49 9.56 5.46 -5.94
CA LYS A 49 10.46 6.39 -5.25
C LYS A 49 9.81 7.76 -5.24
N ARG A 50 9.83 8.42 -4.09
CA ARG A 50 9.31 9.78 -3.88
C ARG A 50 10.24 10.54 -2.96
N GLU A 51 10.30 11.85 -3.13
CA GLU A 51 10.87 12.74 -2.13
C GLU A 51 9.71 13.31 -1.33
N SER A 52 9.79 13.25 0.00
CA SER A 52 8.87 13.98 0.86
C SER A 52 9.62 14.78 1.90
N HIS A 53 9.39 16.09 1.91
CA HIS A 53 9.96 17.01 2.90
C HIS A 53 11.49 16.89 3.03
N GLY A 54 12.18 16.59 1.92
CA GLY A 54 13.62 16.40 1.85
C GLY A 54 14.13 15.01 2.23
N ALA A 55 13.24 14.06 2.56
CA ALA A 55 13.58 12.65 2.74
C ALA A 55 13.35 11.86 1.45
N ASP A 56 14.27 10.94 1.15
CA ASP A 56 14.13 9.98 0.06
C ASP A 56 13.30 8.78 0.56
N VAL A 57 12.08 8.62 0.04
CA VAL A 57 11.20 7.51 0.38
C VAL A 57 11.14 6.53 -0.78
N LYS A 58 11.40 5.26 -0.48
CA LYS A 58 11.06 4.14 -1.35
C LYS A 58 9.91 3.37 -0.72
N ALA A 59 8.81 3.21 -1.44
CA ALA A 59 7.73 2.31 -1.05
C ALA A 59 7.72 1.09 -1.96
N VAL A 60 7.48 -0.09 -1.38
CA VAL A 60 7.33 -1.36 -2.08
C VAL A 60 5.93 -1.87 -1.78
N PHE A 61 5.12 -2.05 -2.82
CA PHE A 61 3.79 -2.64 -2.74
C PHE A 61 3.92 -4.15 -2.91
N MET A 62 3.25 -4.92 -2.06
CA MET A 62 3.17 -6.37 -2.19
C MET A 62 1.74 -6.85 -2.03
N PHE A 63 1.30 -7.74 -2.92
CA PHE A 63 0.05 -8.49 -2.78
C PHE A 63 0.19 -9.90 -3.31
N SER A 64 -0.62 -10.80 -2.78
CA SER A 64 -0.72 -12.18 -3.24
C SER A 64 -1.81 -12.35 -4.28
N LYS A 65 -1.51 -13.15 -5.30
CA LYS A 65 -2.48 -13.73 -6.22
C LYS A 65 -3.04 -15.03 -5.62
N HIS A 66 -4.18 -15.48 -6.10
CA HIS A 66 -4.85 -16.74 -5.78
C HIS A 66 -3.97 -17.94 -6.12
N SER A 67 -3.02 -17.77 -7.05
CA SER A 67 -2.02 -18.80 -7.41
C SER A 67 -0.82 -18.86 -6.46
N ALA A 68 -0.71 -17.95 -5.48
CA ALA A 68 0.37 -17.98 -4.52
C ALA A 68 0.28 -19.21 -3.62
N LEU A 69 1.41 -19.86 -3.39
CA LEU A 69 1.50 -20.92 -2.40
C LEU A 69 1.22 -20.34 -1.01
N ASP A 70 0.49 -21.07 -0.17
CA ASP A 70 0.08 -20.62 1.17
C ASP A 70 1.26 -20.11 2.01
N ILE A 71 2.42 -20.76 1.90
CA ILE A 71 3.64 -20.36 2.61
C ILE A 71 4.13 -18.97 2.19
N LEU A 72 3.92 -18.58 0.93
CA LEU A 72 4.34 -17.31 0.37
C LEU A 72 3.34 -16.19 0.65
N LEU A 73 2.08 -16.50 0.99
CA LEU A 73 1.08 -15.48 1.38
C LEU A 73 1.59 -14.63 2.55
N THR A 74 2.27 -15.26 3.51
CA THR A 74 2.88 -14.56 4.65
C THR A 74 3.86 -13.48 4.20
N LEU A 75 4.58 -13.67 3.08
CA LEU A 75 5.51 -12.69 2.54
C LEU A 75 4.80 -11.43 2.04
N ALA A 76 3.51 -11.46 1.70
CA ALA A 76 2.78 -10.23 1.39
C ALA A 76 2.59 -9.35 2.63
N TYR A 77 2.56 -9.93 3.83
CA TYR A 77 2.19 -9.27 5.09
C TYR A 77 3.36 -9.00 6.04
N THR A 78 4.25 -9.98 6.22
CA THR A 78 5.30 -9.92 7.26
C THR A 78 6.23 -8.72 7.06
N GLY A 79 6.37 -7.88 8.09
CA GLY A 79 7.22 -6.68 8.05
C GLY A 79 6.65 -5.53 7.20
N ALA A 80 5.37 -5.59 6.82
CA ALA A 80 4.69 -4.44 6.24
C ALA A 80 4.56 -3.31 7.28
N HIS A 81 4.78 -2.09 6.81
CA HIS A 81 4.74 -0.87 7.59
C HIS A 81 3.36 -0.22 7.57
N GLY A 82 2.62 -0.43 6.48
CA GLY A 82 1.26 0.06 6.27
C GLY A 82 0.50 -0.88 5.34
N ALA A 83 -0.80 -0.64 5.24
CA ALA A 83 -1.68 -1.43 4.38
C ALA A 83 -2.63 -0.55 3.57
N MET A 84 -3.00 -1.02 2.38
CA MET A 84 -4.03 -0.44 1.55
C MET A 84 -5.02 -1.55 1.17
N ILE A 85 -6.29 -1.36 1.53
CA ILE A 85 -7.39 -2.26 1.19
C ILE A 85 -8.08 -1.66 -0.04
N VAL A 86 -8.31 -2.46 -1.07
CA VAL A 86 -8.94 -2.05 -2.33
C VAL A 86 -10.20 -2.88 -2.52
N LEU A 87 -11.33 -2.20 -2.69
CA LEU A 87 -12.63 -2.79 -2.98
C LEU A 87 -13.22 -2.11 -4.21
N GLU A 88 -13.94 -2.85 -5.04
CA GLU A 88 -14.66 -2.30 -6.20
C GLU A 88 -15.92 -1.51 -5.79
N SER A 89 -16.52 -1.85 -4.63
CA SER A 89 -17.72 -1.18 -4.14
C SER A 89 -17.75 -1.12 -2.61
N PRO A 90 -18.53 -0.20 -2.02
CA PRO A 90 -18.69 -0.13 -0.58
C PRO A 90 -19.31 -1.43 -0.05
N ASN A 91 -18.54 -2.18 0.74
CA ASN A 91 -19.00 -3.41 1.38
C ASN A 91 -18.45 -3.47 2.82
N PRO A 92 -19.28 -3.18 3.85
CA PRO A 92 -18.84 -3.17 5.24
C PRO A 92 -18.33 -4.51 5.76
N GLU A 93 -18.86 -5.62 5.22
CA GLU A 93 -18.45 -6.97 5.61
C GLU A 93 -17.04 -7.26 5.09
N LEU A 94 -16.79 -7.01 3.80
CA LEU A 94 -15.47 -7.16 3.20
C LEU A 94 -14.45 -6.19 3.81
N GLU A 95 -14.84 -4.93 4.05
CA GLU A 95 -13.97 -3.98 4.74
C GLU A 95 -13.54 -4.51 6.11
N SER A 96 -14.50 -5.00 6.90
CA SER A 96 -14.23 -5.56 8.22
C SER A 96 -13.32 -6.79 8.14
N GLU A 97 -13.58 -7.68 7.18
CA GLU A 97 -12.77 -8.85 6.92
C GLU A 97 -11.31 -8.48 6.62
N TYR A 98 -11.08 -7.59 5.64
CA TYR A 98 -9.71 -7.20 5.25
C TYR A 98 -9.01 -6.38 6.34
N ARG A 99 -9.73 -5.52 7.08
CA ARG A 99 -9.15 -4.82 8.25
C ARG A 99 -8.74 -5.80 9.35
N ASN A 100 -9.53 -6.85 9.57
CA ASN A 100 -9.17 -7.90 10.52
C ASN A 100 -7.93 -8.66 10.03
N ARG A 101 -7.85 -9.01 8.75
CA ARG A 101 -6.64 -9.62 8.16
C ARG A 101 -5.39 -8.75 8.33
N VAL A 102 -5.49 -7.44 8.12
CA VAL A 102 -4.39 -6.50 8.39
C VAL A 102 -3.96 -6.60 9.85
N ARG A 103 -4.91 -6.55 10.79
CA ARG A 103 -4.62 -6.61 12.23
C ARG A 103 -3.97 -7.94 12.65
N GLU A 104 -4.45 -9.05 12.10
CA GLU A 104 -3.98 -10.41 12.44
C GLU A 104 -2.61 -10.71 11.85
N ASN A 105 -2.34 -10.29 10.61
CA ASN A 105 -1.13 -10.66 9.87
C ASN A 105 -0.01 -9.62 9.94
N ILE A 106 -0.35 -8.34 10.13
CA ILE A 106 0.60 -7.22 10.13
C ILE A 106 0.65 -6.56 11.52
N GLY A 107 -0.50 -6.38 12.16
CA GLY A 107 -0.64 -5.71 13.45
C GLY A 107 -1.29 -4.33 13.34
N THR A 108 -0.99 -3.46 14.30
CA THR A 108 -1.52 -2.10 14.33
C THR A 108 -0.63 -1.20 13.46
N VAL A 109 -0.98 -1.12 12.18
CA VAL A 109 -0.31 -0.24 11.20
C VAL A 109 -1.30 0.72 10.54
N PRO A 110 -0.84 1.88 10.06
CA PRO A 110 -1.64 2.76 9.21
C PRO A 110 -2.26 1.99 8.04
N CYS A 111 -3.58 2.13 7.88
CA CYS A 111 -4.35 1.40 6.89
C CYS A 111 -5.30 2.35 6.14
N ARG A 112 -5.28 2.32 4.81
CA ARG A 112 -6.20 3.07 3.95
C ARG A 112 -7.19 2.12 3.27
N LEU A 113 -8.44 2.56 3.17
CA LEU A 113 -9.44 1.92 2.33
C LEU A 113 -9.59 2.71 1.03
N LEU A 114 -9.52 2.02 -0.09
CA LEU A 114 -9.81 2.51 -1.43
C LEU A 114 -11.04 1.77 -1.93
N VAL A 115 -12.15 2.50 -2.09
CA VAL A 115 -13.31 2.01 -2.82
C VAL A 115 -13.23 2.58 -4.23
N LEU A 116 -13.10 1.75 -5.25
CA LEU A 116 -12.89 2.10 -6.65
C LEU A 116 -14.13 1.71 -7.46
N ASP A 117 -15.19 2.51 -7.36
CA ASP A 117 -16.49 2.28 -8.01
C ASP A 117 -16.59 2.91 -9.41
N SER A 118 -15.47 3.46 -9.90
CA SER A 118 -15.35 4.10 -11.20
C SER A 118 -14.11 3.60 -11.94
N PRO A 119 -14.07 3.72 -13.29
CA PRO A 119 -12.87 3.39 -14.05
C PRO A 119 -11.66 4.17 -13.53
N LEU A 120 -10.48 3.54 -13.53
CA LEU A 120 -9.22 4.17 -13.13
C LEU A 120 -8.75 5.22 -14.13
N ASP A 121 -9.45 6.35 -14.14
CA ASP A 121 -9.12 7.52 -14.93
C ASP A 121 -8.11 8.42 -14.20
N LYS A 122 -7.87 9.63 -14.73
CA LYS A 122 -6.91 10.57 -14.13
C LYS A 122 -7.33 11.08 -12.76
N GLU A 123 -8.62 11.26 -12.53
CA GLU A 123 -9.14 11.75 -11.26
C GLU A 123 -9.00 10.67 -10.20
N GLU A 124 -9.39 9.44 -10.55
CA GLU A 124 -9.31 8.31 -9.63
C GLU A 124 -7.85 7.93 -9.33
N SER A 125 -6.99 7.97 -10.35
CA SER A 125 -5.55 7.80 -10.17
C SER A 125 -4.95 8.83 -9.21
N LYS A 126 -5.41 10.09 -9.28
CA LYS A 126 -4.96 11.14 -8.37
C LYS A 126 -5.41 10.86 -6.94
N ARG A 127 -6.66 10.45 -6.73
CA ARG A 127 -7.18 10.10 -5.40
C ARG A 127 -6.39 8.95 -4.75
N ILE A 128 -6.01 7.96 -5.55
CA ILE A 128 -5.17 6.83 -5.10
C ILE A 128 -3.77 7.31 -4.71
N ILE A 129 -3.16 8.19 -5.51
CA ILE A 129 -1.86 8.81 -5.19
C ILE A 129 -1.95 9.62 -3.91
N ASP A 130 -2.97 10.47 -3.76
CA ASP A 130 -3.16 11.30 -2.56
C ASP A 130 -3.36 10.41 -1.31
N ALA A 131 -4.11 9.30 -1.43
CA ALA A 131 -4.28 8.34 -0.33
C ALA A 131 -2.95 7.66 0.07
N PHE A 132 -2.12 7.32 -0.92
CA PHE A 132 -0.78 6.77 -0.70
C PHE A 132 0.17 7.80 -0.06
N GLU A 133 0.17 9.05 -0.54
CA GLU A 133 1.03 10.11 0.01
C GLU A 133 0.66 10.40 1.47
N ASN A 134 -0.63 10.49 1.78
CA ASN A 134 -1.11 10.62 3.16
C ASN A 134 -0.72 9.42 4.04
N LEU A 135 -0.66 8.21 3.48
CA LEU A 135 -0.18 7.03 4.19
C LEU A 135 1.32 7.13 4.47
N VAL A 136 2.13 7.54 3.48
CA VAL A 136 3.58 7.72 3.64
C VAL A 136 3.90 8.78 4.68
N GLU A 137 3.19 9.91 4.70
CA GLU A 137 3.40 10.94 5.73
C GLU A 137 3.14 10.41 7.14
N GLU A 138 2.04 9.68 7.35
CA GLU A 138 1.73 9.05 8.64
C GLU A 138 2.84 8.07 9.05
N LEU A 139 3.39 7.30 8.10
CA LEU A 139 4.51 6.39 8.37
C LEU A 139 5.82 7.11 8.70
N LEU A 140 6.10 8.24 8.05
CA LEU A 140 7.25 9.08 8.36
C LEU A 140 7.11 9.72 9.75
N GLU A 141 5.91 10.14 10.13
CA GLU A 141 5.60 10.64 11.47
C GLU A 141 5.82 9.57 12.53
N ALA A 142 5.30 8.35 12.33
CA ALA A 142 5.49 7.23 13.26
C ALA A 142 6.96 6.82 13.44
N ARG A 143 7.83 7.07 12.45
CA ARG A 143 9.28 6.81 12.52
C ARG A 143 10.11 7.94 13.10
N SER A 144 9.55 9.15 13.17
CA SER A 144 10.25 10.35 13.67
C SER A 144 10.10 10.53 15.20
N VAL A 145 9.37 9.63 15.86
CA VAL A 145 9.23 9.51 17.32
C VAL A 145 10.21 8.46 17.82
#